data_AF-H8KXM8-F1
#
_entry.id   AF-H8KXM8-F1
#
_cell.length_a   1.000
_cell.length_b   1.000
_cell.length_c   1.000
_cell.angle_alpha   90.00
_cell.angle_beta   90.00
_cell.angle_gamma   90.00
#
_symmetry.space_group_name_H-M   'P 1'
#
loop_
_entity.id
_entity.type
_entity.pdbx_description
1 polymer ?
#
loop_
_entity_poly.entity_id
_entity_poly.type
_entity_poly.pdbx_seq_one_letter_code
_entity_poly.pdbx_strand_id
1 'polypeptide(L)'
;MGIENGRYDIELIKRTKKLIETYDGVFNLTLLMNSVLSLIVLPQQHNSRIRKLAFMNQNLDEIPEINFVINSPHFQFDPRNFNYDLKNLLNRIRNGISHQRIEAISEDNKWKGIVIEDYDRNNNLGLHLELTTSQVRNLAFYIAEKYLEEVGELEANAKPTYDF
;
A
#
# COMPACT_ATOMS: atom_id res chain seq x y z
N MET A 1 -14.75 -21.43 -13.88
CA MET A 1 -13.29 -21.31 -14.09
C MET A 1 -12.70 -20.67 -12.85
N GLY A 2 -12.06 -21.46 -11.99
CA GLY A 2 -11.37 -20.95 -10.82
C GLY A 2 -9.98 -20.48 -11.23
N ILE A 3 -9.61 -19.25 -10.90
CA ILE A 3 -8.24 -18.78 -11.01
C ILE A 3 -7.48 -19.40 -9.83
N GLU A 4 -6.37 -20.08 -10.08
CA GLU A 4 -5.52 -20.61 -9.00
C GLU A 4 -5.17 -19.49 -8.01
N ASN A 5 -5.24 -19.78 -6.70
CA ASN A 5 -5.17 -18.80 -5.62
C ASN A 5 -3.97 -17.83 -5.67
N GLY A 6 -2.88 -18.15 -6.39
CA GLY A 6 -1.74 -17.23 -6.60
C GLY A 6 -1.78 -16.38 -7.88
N ARG A 7 -2.48 -16.84 -8.93
CA ARG A 7 -2.63 -16.08 -10.20
C ARG A 7 -3.68 -14.98 -10.10
N TYR A 8 -4.65 -15.16 -9.21
CA TYR A 8 -5.70 -14.18 -8.94
C TYR A 8 -5.12 -12.87 -8.39
N ASP A 9 -4.18 -12.97 -7.44
CA ASP A 9 -3.57 -11.81 -6.79
C ASP A 9 -2.76 -10.96 -7.79
N ILE A 10 -1.98 -11.60 -8.67
CA ILE A 10 -1.18 -10.91 -9.69
C ILE A 10 -2.07 -10.17 -10.69
N GLU A 11 -3.11 -10.85 -11.19
CA GLU A 11 -4.03 -10.26 -12.16
C GLU A 11 -4.82 -9.10 -11.53
N LEU A 12 -5.20 -9.23 -10.26
CA LEU A 12 -5.85 -8.17 -9.50
C LEU A 12 -4.91 -6.97 -9.29
N ILE A 13 -3.63 -7.19 -8.95
CA ILE A 13 -2.63 -6.12 -8.84
C ILE A 13 -2.42 -5.42 -10.19
N LYS A 14 -2.29 -6.18 -11.29
CA LYS A 14 -2.15 -5.61 -12.65
C LYS A 14 -3.36 -4.74 -13.02
N ARG A 15 -4.57 -5.23 -12.79
CA ARG A 15 -5.81 -4.49 -13.04
C ARG A 15 -5.92 -3.25 -12.17
N THR A 16 -5.55 -3.37 -10.89
CA THR A 16 -5.55 -2.25 -9.94
C THR A 16 -4.55 -1.19 -10.38
N LYS A 17 -3.32 -1.56 -10.75
CA LYS A 17 -2.34 -0.64 -11.34
C LYS A 17 -2.91 0.08 -12.56
N LYS A 18 -3.50 -0.68 -13.50
CA LYS A 18 -4.06 -0.10 -14.72
C LYS A 18 -5.19 0.89 -14.43
N LEU A 19 -6.07 0.57 -13.49
CA LEU A 19 -7.15 1.46 -13.05
C LEU A 19 -6.61 2.76 -12.46
N ILE A 20 -5.60 2.67 -11.59
CA ILE A 20 -4.92 3.85 -11.03
C ILE A 20 -4.35 4.71 -12.18
N GLU A 21 -3.72 4.13 -13.21
CA GLU A 21 -3.13 4.88 -14.34
C GLU A 21 -4.17 5.63 -15.15
N THR A 22 -5.27 4.96 -15.51
CA THR A 22 -6.17 5.46 -16.55
C THR A 22 -7.39 6.19 -16.00
N TYR A 23 -7.71 6.05 -14.71
CA TYR A 23 -8.91 6.65 -14.15
C TYR A 23 -8.66 8.11 -13.71
N ASP A 24 -9.45 9.01 -14.29
CA ASP A 24 -9.47 10.45 -14.03
C ASP A 24 -10.88 10.98 -13.66
N GLY A 25 -11.84 10.06 -13.45
CA GLY A 25 -13.24 10.40 -13.17
C GLY A 25 -13.47 10.99 -11.78
N VAL A 26 -14.73 11.37 -11.51
CA VAL A 26 -15.14 12.09 -10.28
C VAL A 26 -14.85 11.32 -8.99
N PHE A 27 -14.81 9.98 -9.03
CA PHE A 27 -14.54 9.13 -7.86
C PHE A 27 -13.06 8.75 -7.70
N ASN A 28 -12.14 9.53 -8.26
CA ASN A 28 -10.73 9.15 -8.38
C ASN A 28 -10.10 8.85 -7.02
N LEU A 29 -10.31 9.71 -6.02
CA LEU A 29 -9.73 9.47 -4.70
C LEU A 29 -10.36 8.26 -3.99
N THR A 30 -11.66 8.04 -4.12
CA THR A 30 -12.33 6.83 -3.59
C THR A 30 -11.77 5.57 -4.24
N LEU A 31 -11.56 5.58 -5.57
CA LEU A 31 -10.95 4.47 -6.30
C LEU A 31 -9.50 4.25 -5.85
N LEU A 32 -8.73 5.33 -5.67
CA LEU A 32 -7.35 5.26 -5.16
C LEU A 32 -7.31 4.64 -3.76
N MET A 33 -8.18 5.03 -2.85
CA MET A 33 -8.25 4.46 -1.49
C MET A 33 -8.61 2.97 -1.52
N ASN A 34 -9.61 2.58 -2.32
CA ASN A 34 -9.97 1.17 -2.50
C ASN A 34 -8.84 0.36 -3.13
N SER A 35 -8.10 0.98 -4.04
CA SER A 35 -6.94 0.39 -4.71
C SER A 35 -5.79 0.20 -3.72
N VAL A 36 -5.46 1.21 -2.91
CA VAL A 36 -4.47 1.11 -1.82
C VAL A 36 -4.86 0.00 -0.84
N LEU A 37 -6.13 -0.04 -0.40
CA LEU A 37 -6.61 -1.09 0.48
C LEU A 37 -6.44 -2.48 -0.15
N SER A 38 -6.83 -2.63 -1.42
CA SER A 38 -6.67 -3.90 -2.16
C SER A 38 -5.20 -4.33 -2.22
N LEU A 39 -4.31 -3.40 -2.58
CA LEU A 39 -2.87 -3.62 -2.67
C LEU A 39 -2.21 -3.91 -1.31
N ILE A 40 -2.78 -3.45 -0.20
CA ILE A 40 -2.26 -3.74 1.16
C ILE A 40 -2.85 -5.04 1.74
N VAL A 41 -4.12 -5.35 1.46
CA VAL A 41 -4.85 -6.46 2.08
C VAL A 41 -4.55 -7.80 1.42
N LEU A 42 -4.61 -7.87 0.08
CA LEU A 42 -4.37 -9.11 -0.67
C LEU A 42 -3.06 -9.80 -0.29
N PRO A 43 -1.95 -9.07 -0.16
CA PRO A 43 -0.68 -9.69 0.15
C PRO A 43 -0.65 -10.33 1.54
N GLN A 44 -1.35 -9.74 2.50
CA GLN A 44 -1.33 -10.21 3.88
C GLN A 44 -2.25 -11.40 4.12
N GLN A 45 -3.30 -11.56 3.30
CA GLN A 45 -4.33 -12.58 3.51
C GLN A 45 -4.07 -13.89 2.76
N HIS A 46 -3.44 -13.87 1.59
CA HIS A 46 -3.49 -15.02 0.67
C HIS A 46 -2.23 -15.89 0.60
N ASN A 47 -1.07 -15.48 1.13
CA ASN A 47 0.15 -16.26 0.89
C ASN A 47 1.19 -16.22 2.02
N SER A 48 1.57 -17.39 2.55
CA SER A 48 2.73 -17.54 3.44
C SER A 48 4.05 -17.12 2.76
N ARG A 49 4.08 -17.07 1.42
CA ARG A 49 5.18 -16.49 0.62
C ARG A 49 5.32 -14.98 0.79
N ILE A 50 4.24 -14.28 1.14
CA ILE A 50 4.27 -12.81 1.25
C ILE A 50 4.83 -12.31 2.58
N ARG A 51 4.82 -13.16 3.63
CA ARG A 51 5.66 -12.94 4.81
C ARG A 51 7.15 -12.87 4.48
N LYS A 52 7.57 -13.30 3.29
CA LYS A 52 8.94 -13.28 2.80
C LYS A 52 9.23 -12.20 1.76
N LEU A 53 8.26 -11.35 1.39
CA LEU A 53 8.57 -10.28 0.43
C LEU A 53 9.57 -9.33 1.07
N ALA A 54 10.74 -9.22 0.45
CA ALA A 54 11.86 -8.46 0.96
C ALA A 54 11.48 -6.98 1.03
N PHE A 55 10.79 -6.44 0.02
CA PHE A 55 10.46 -5.02 -0.02
C PHE A 55 9.55 -4.57 1.14
N MET A 56 8.71 -5.48 1.65
CA MET A 56 7.81 -5.19 2.76
C MET A 56 8.55 -4.99 4.09
N ASN A 57 9.74 -5.57 4.26
CA ASN A 57 10.52 -5.44 5.49
C ASN A 57 11.62 -4.37 5.39
N GLN A 58 11.65 -3.59 4.30
CA GLN A 58 12.57 -2.46 4.14
C GLN A 58 12.26 -1.38 5.18
N ASN A 59 13.32 -0.79 5.73
CA ASN A 59 13.19 0.39 6.57
C ASN A 59 12.64 1.55 5.73
N LEU A 60 11.77 2.39 6.30
CA LEU A 60 11.16 3.48 5.53
C LEU A 60 12.20 4.49 5.01
N ASP A 61 13.29 4.72 5.75
CA ASP A 61 14.37 5.64 5.37
C ASP A 61 15.17 5.14 4.15
N GLU A 62 15.04 3.85 3.82
CA GLU A 62 15.73 3.20 2.70
C GLU A 62 14.88 3.20 1.41
N ILE A 63 13.69 3.81 1.42
CA ILE A 63 12.75 3.83 0.30
C ILE A 63 12.57 5.27 -0.20
N PRO A 64 13.38 5.74 -1.18
CA PRO A 64 13.29 7.09 -1.70
C PRO A 64 11.91 7.46 -2.26
N GLU A 65 11.20 6.49 -2.82
CA GLU A 65 9.90 6.67 -3.46
C GLU A 65 8.82 7.08 -2.46
N ILE A 66 8.96 6.78 -1.17
CA ILE A 66 8.00 7.19 -0.13
C ILE A 66 8.53 8.35 0.72
N ASN A 67 9.63 9.00 0.33
CA ASN A 67 10.18 10.16 1.06
C ASN A 67 9.16 11.28 1.25
N PHE A 68 8.18 11.41 0.35
CA PHE A 68 7.09 12.37 0.49
C PHE A 68 6.15 12.07 1.66
N VAL A 69 6.12 10.82 2.13
CA VAL A 69 5.37 10.39 3.32
C VAL A 69 6.17 10.75 4.56
N ILE A 70 7.39 10.22 4.68
CA ILE A 70 8.16 10.28 5.92
C ILE A 70 8.69 11.68 6.25
N ASN A 71 8.92 12.51 5.24
CA ASN A 71 9.36 13.90 5.43
C ASN A 71 8.19 14.89 5.57
N SER A 72 6.94 14.40 5.59
CA SER A 72 5.79 15.28 5.83
C SER A 72 5.87 15.81 7.27
N PRO A 73 5.68 17.12 7.50
CA PRO A 73 5.74 17.71 8.84
C PRO A 73 4.65 17.19 9.78
N HIS A 74 3.58 16.63 9.21
CA HIS A 74 2.47 16.05 9.95
C HIS A 74 2.63 14.54 10.14
N PHE A 75 3.62 13.90 9.51
CA PHE A 75 3.82 12.46 9.64
C PHE A 75 4.15 12.08 11.08
N GLN A 76 3.30 11.22 11.65
CA GLN A 76 3.59 10.54 12.91
C GLN A 76 3.47 9.05 12.68
N PHE A 77 4.48 8.30 13.12
CA PHE A 77 4.47 6.86 13.00
C PHE A 77 5.16 6.25 14.20
N ASP A 78 4.41 5.41 14.90
CA ASP A 78 4.79 4.64 16.09
C ASP A 78 5.98 5.22 16.89
N PRO A 79 5.72 6.15 17.84
CA PRO A 79 6.78 6.83 18.59
C PRO A 79 7.62 5.88 19.46
N ARG A 80 7.26 4.60 19.56
CA ARG A 80 8.00 3.57 20.31
C ARG A 80 9.02 2.82 19.47
N ASN A 81 9.15 3.13 18.17
CA ASN A 81 10.28 2.82 17.29
C ASN A 81 10.68 1.34 17.10
N PHE A 82 9.84 0.38 17.53
CA PHE A 82 10.23 -1.04 17.43
C PHE A 82 10.08 -1.64 16.03
N ASN A 83 9.39 -0.99 15.08
CA ASN A 83 9.21 -1.51 13.73
C ASN A 83 9.00 -0.40 12.67
N TYR A 84 10.05 0.37 12.37
CA TYR A 84 10.04 1.44 11.35
C TYR A 84 10.23 0.88 9.93
N ASP A 85 9.28 0.06 9.47
CA ASP A 85 9.32 -0.62 8.16
C ASP A 85 8.03 -0.44 7.35
N LEU A 86 8.12 -0.71 6.04
CA LEU A 86 7.01 -0.54 5.10
C LEU A 86 5.79 -1.36 5.50
N LYS A 87 5.98 -2.62 5.89
CA LYS A 87 4.90 -3.51 6.31
C LYS A 87 4.11 -2.93 7.47
N ASN A 88 4.77 -2.35 8.47
CA ASN A 88 4.11 -1.73 9.61
C ASN A 88 3.39 -0.44 9.22
N LEU A 89 3.99 0.39 8.36
CA LEU A 89 3.29 1.56 7.81
C LEU A 89 2.01 1.15 7.08
N LEU A 90 2.09 0.19 6.17
CA LEU A 90 0.95 -0.30 5.40
C LEU A 90 -0.12 -0.94 6.30
N ASN A 91 0.28 -1.67 7.34
CA ASN A 91 -0.63 -2.21 8.35
C ASN A 91 -1.45 -1.12 9.05
N ARG A 92 -0.78 -0.04 9.46
CA ARG A 92 -1.43 1.10 10.13
C ARG A 92 -2.38 1.81 9.16
N ILE A 93 -1.97 2.03 7.91
CA ILE A 93 -2.83 2.59 6.85
C ILE A 93 -4.09 1.73 6.68
N ARG A 94 -3.94 0.41 6.53
CA ARG A 94 -5.07 -0.52 6.43
C ARG A 94 -6.00 -0.42 7.64
N ASN A 95 -5.46 -0.34 8.86
CA ASN A 95 -6.26 -0.21 10.07
C ASN A 95 -7.06 1.09 10.09
N GLY A 96 -6.43 2.22 9.77
CA GLY A 96 -7.10 3.51 9.67
C GLY A 96 -8.25 3.46 8.66
N ILE A 97 -8.00 2.90 7.48
CA ILE A 97 -9.03 2.75 6.44
C ILE A 97 -10.18 1.85 6.92
N SER A 98 -9.86 0.69 7.49
CA SER A 98 -10.85 -0.32 7.91
C SER A 98 -11.73 0.16 9.07
N HIS A 99 -11.19 1.01 9.94
CA HIS A 99 -11.92 1.63 11.03
C HIS A 99 -12.57 2.96 10.65
N GLN A 100 -12.60 3.32 9.36
CA GLN A 100 -13.17 4.56 8.84
C GLN A 100 -12.57 5.83 9.44
N ARG A 101 -11.29 5.77 9.82
CA ARG A 101 -10.51 6.90 10.37
C ARG A 101 -9.78 7.62 9.23
N ILE A 102 -10.58 8.14 8.32
CA ILE A 102 -10.12 8.82 7.11
C ILE A 102 -10.90 10.12 6.99
N GLU A 103 -10.20 11.23 6.88
CA GLU A 103 -10.81 12.53 6.64
C GLU A 103 -10.36 13.07 5.28
N ALA A 104 -11.27 13.71 4.55
CA ALA A 104 -10.94 14.32 3.27
C ALA A 104 -10.36 15.72 3.49
N ILE A 105 -9.20 15.99 2.89
CA ILE A 105 -8.67 17.34 2.76
C ILE A 105 -9.36 17.95 1.55
N SER A 106 -10.16 19.00 1.77
CA SER A 106 -10.93 19.66 0.71
C SER A 106 -10.61 21.14 0.60
N GLU A 107 -10.52 21.62 -0.62
CA GLU A 107 -10.31 23.02 -0.97
C GLU A 107 -11.15 23.30 -2.23
N ASP A 108 -11.89 24.41 -2.26
CA ASP A 108 -12.79 24.79 -3.37
C ASP A 108 -13.77 23.69 -3.79
N ASN A 109 -14.36 22.97 -2.82
CA ASN A 109 -15.25 21.82 -3.05
C ASN A 109 -14.60 20.67 -3.85
N LYS A 110 -13.26 20.61 -3.91
CA LYS A 110 -12.51 19.51 -4.52
C LYS A 110 -11.70 18.80 -3.45
N TRP A 111 -11.69 17.47 -3.53
CA TRP A 111 -10.82 16.68 -2.68
C TRP A 111 -9.38 16.83 -3.16
N LYS A 112 -8.51 17.30 -2.27
CA LYS A 112 -7.09 17.51 -2.53
C LYS A 112 -6.25 16.38 -1.95
N GLY A 113 -6.75 15.71 -0.91
CA GLY A 113 -6.03 14.66 -0.21
C GLY A 113 -6.87 13.99 0.86
N ILE A 114 -6.18 13.23 1.69
CA ILE A 114 -6.73 12.50 2.83
C ILE A 114 -5.82 12.62 4.03
N VAL A 115 -6.42 12.58 5.21
CA VAL A 115 -5.76 12.27 6.47
C VAL A 115 -6.16 10.86 6.86
N ILE A 116 -5.20 10.03 7.24
CA ILE A 116 -5.44 8.67 7.76
C ILE A 116 -4.83 8.59 9.16
N GLU A 117 -5.64 8.11 10.10
CA GLU A 117 -5.18 7.90 11.47
C GLU A 117 -5.37 6.46 11.93
N ASP A 118 -4.40 5.94 12.67
CA ASP A 118 -4.54 4.70 13.42
C ASP A 118 -4.26 4.91 14.91
N TYR A 119 -5.01 4.19 15.74
CA TYR A 119 -4.94 4.27 17.19
C TYR A 119 -4.80 2.86 17.76
N ASP A 120 -3.96 2.70 18.79
CA ASP A 120 -3.85 1.46 19.52
C ASP A 120 -5.08 1.21 20.42
N ARG A 121 -5.10 0.06 21.11
CA ARG A 121 -6.20 -0.33 22.02
C ARG A 121 -6.39 0.63 23.21
N ASN A 122 -5.37 1.40 23.55
CA ASN A 122 -5.39 2.38 24.63
C ASN A 122 -5.66 3.80 24.11
N ASN A 123 -6.07 3.94 22.84
CA ASN A 123 -6.35 5.20 22.17
C ASN A 123 -5.12 6.10 21.99
N ASN A 124 -3.90 5.53 21.98
CA ASN A 124 -2.70 6.27 21.59
C ASN A 124 -2.60 6.33 20.07
N LEU A 125 -2.29 7.52 19.53
CA LEU A 125 -2.05 7.73 18.11
C LEU A 125 -0.80 6.94 17.67
N GLY A 126 -0.99 5.99 16.75
CA GLY A 126 0.06 5.13 16.20
C GLY A 126 0.45 5.47 14.76
N LEU A 127 -0.44 6.14 14.03
CA LEU A 127 -0.18 6.72 12.72
C LEU A 127 -1.00 8.01 12.57
N HIS A 128 -0.37 9.07 12.09
CA HIS A 128 -1.02 10.20 11.46
C HIS A 128 -0.33 10.45 10.12
N LEU A 129 -1.12 10.45 9.06
CA LEU A 129 -0.63 10.48 7.69
C LEU A 129 -1.50 11.40 6.85
N GLU A 130 -0.92 12.48 6.36
CA GLU A 130 -1.57 13.39 5.40
C GLU A 130 -1.00 13.18 4.00
N LEU A 131 -1.86 12.93 3.03
CA LEU A 131 -1.47 12.70 1.63
C LEU A 131 -2.37 13.45 0.68
N THR A 132 -1.77 14.20 -0.24
CA THR A 132 -2.47 14.70 -1.43
C THR A 132 -2.89 13.54 -2.33
N THR A 133 -3.85 13.79 -3.22
CA THR A 133 -4.34 12.80 -4.19
C THR A 133 -3.20 12.23 -5.07
N SER A 134 -2.24 13.06 -5.46
CA SER A 134 -1.05 12.62 -6.21
C SER A 134 -0.14 11.74 -5.36
N GLN A 135 0.05 12.06 -4.08
CA GLN A 135 0.84 11.24 -3.16
C GLN A 135 0.18 9.89 -2.85
N VAL A 136 -1.15 9.84 -2.66
CA VAL A 136 -1.90 8.57 -2.54
C VAL A 136 -1.69 7.71 -3.78
N ARG A 137 -1.76 8.32 -4.96
CA ARG A 137 -1.51 7.66 -6.23
C ARG A 137 -0.09 7.13 -6.34
N ASN A 138 0.92 7.93 -6.00
CA ASN A 138 2.32 7.53 -6.03
C ASN A 138 2.59 6.36 -5.06
N LEU A 139 2.02 6.42 -3.85
CA LEU A 139 2.13 5.33 -2.89
C LEU A 139 1.51 4.03 -3.43
N ALA A 140 0.30 4.13 -4.00
CA ALA A 140 -0.38 2.97 -4.59
C ALA A 140 0.44 2.37 -5.75
N PHE A 141 1.03 3.22 -6.59
CA PHE A 141 1.87 2.77 -7.70
C PHE A 141 3.13 2.07 -7.24
N TYR A 142 3.86 2.69 -6.32
CA TYR A 142 5.07 2.10 -5.76
C TYR A 142 4.81 0.70 -5.21
N ILE A 143 3.74 0.54 -4.41
CA ILE A 143 3.36 -0.76 -3.84
C ILE A 143 3.05 -1.77 -4.95
N ALA A 144 2.24 -1.39 -5.94
CA ALA A 144 1.88 -2.28 -7.05
C ALA A 144 3.09 -2.71 -7.88
N GLU A 145 4.04 -1.80 -8.15
CA GLU A 145 5.26 -2.10 -8.89
C GLU A 145 6.15 -3.07 -8.15
N LYS A 146 6.42 -2.81 -6.87
CA LYS A 146 7.24 -3.70 -6.04
C LYS A 146 6.65 -5.10 -5.91
N TYR A 147 5.32 -5.20 -5.82
CA TYR A 147 4.65 -6.50 -5.88
C TYR A 147 4.91 -7.24 -7.19
N LEU A 148 4.77 -6.56 -8.33
CA LEU A 148 4.93 -7.19 -9.64
C LEU A 148 6.39 -7.57 -9.93
N GLU A 149 7.35 -6.76 -9.48
CA GLU A 149 8.79 -7.03 -9.57
C GLU A 149 9.14 -8.31 -8.80
N GLU A 150 8.88 -8.34 -7.49
CA GLU A 150 9.34 -9.44 -6.65
C GLU A 150 8.58 -10.74 -6.94
N VAL A 151 7.29 -10.67 -7.28
CA VAL A 151 6.54 -11.87 -7.72
C VAL A 151 7.06 -12.37 -9.07
N GLY A 152 7.39 -11.47 -10.00
CA GLY A 152 7.99 -11.84 -11.29
C GLY A 152 9.35 -12.54 -11.13
N GLU A 153 10.18 -12.07 -10.21
CA GLU A 153 11.46 -12.71 -9.86
C GLU A 153 11.26 -14.10 -9.25
N LEU A 154 10.30 -14.24 -8.32
CA LEU A 154 9.97 -15.54 -7.71
C LEU A 154 9.45 -16.56 -8.75
N GLU A 155 8.66 -16.12 -9.73
CA GLU A 155 8.20 -16.98 -10.83
C GLU A 155 9.33 -17.36 -11.79
N ALA A 156 10.26 -16.44 -12.08
CA ALA A 156 11.42 -16.71 -12.94
C ALA A 156 12.37 -17.74 -12.30
N ASN A 157 12.62 -17.62 -11.00
CA ASN A 157 13.48 -18.53 -10.22
C ASN A 157 12.85 -19.89 -9.92
N ALA A 158 11.53 -20.03 -10.09
CA ALA A 158 10.79 -21.28 -9.87
C ALA A 158 10.68 -22.17 -11.13
N LYS A 159 11.18 -21.74 -12.29
CA LYS A 159 11.22 -22.60 -13.49
C LYS A 159 12.19 -23.77 -13.26
N PRO A 160 11.80 -25.02 -13.51
CA PRO A 160 12.69 -26.15 -13.34
C PRO A 160 13.84 -26.08 -14.35
N THR A 161 15.06 -26.25 -13.85
CA THR A 161 16.19 -26.70 -14.67
C THR A 161 15.81 -28.04 -15.28
N TYR A 162 15.32 -28.01 -16.52
CA TYR A 162 15.34 -29.19 -17.36
C TYR A 162 16.77 -29.34 -17.85
N ASP A 163 17.57 -30.12 -17.09
CA ASP A 163 18.75 -30.77 -17.64
C ASP A 163 18.26 -31.76 -18.70
N PHE A 164 18.56 -31.46 -19.97
CA PHE A 164 18.57 -32.44 -21.05
C PHE A 164 20.03 -32.77 -21.38
#